data_AF-A0A202F9P3-F1
#
_entry.id   AF-A0A202F9P3-F1
#
_cell.length_a   1.000
_cell.length_b   1.000
_cell.length_c   1.000
_cell.angle_alpha   90.00
_cell.angle_beta   90.00
_cell.angle_gamma   90.00
#
_symmetry.space_group_name_H-M   'P 1'
#
loop_
_entity.id
_entity.type
_entity.pdbx_description
1 polymer ?
#
loop_
_entity_poly.entity_id
_entity_poly.type
_entity_poly.pdbx_seq_one_letter_code
_entity_poly.pdbx_strand_id
1 'polypeptide(L)' 'MTLTDRASHYEIIVKIPNYHSDTCQRALQDVIDDYGPSHFKTVTFDNGSEFAQLS' A
#
# COMPACT_ATOMS: atom_id res chain seq x y z
N MET A 1 -4.65 3.79 5.05
CA MET A 1 -4.36 2.74 4.06
C MET A 1 -4.03 1.47 4.82
N THR A 2 -4.61 0.35 4.41
CA THR A 2 -4.39 -0.94 5.04
C THR A 2 -3.84 -1.91 4.01
N LEU A 3 -2.73 -2.56 4.34
CA LEU A 3 -2.16 -3.65 3.56
C LEU A 3 -2.36 -4.93 4.37
N THR A 4 -2.94 -5.94 3.74
CA THR A 4 -3.20 -7.23 4.39
C THR A 4 -2.45 -8.32 3.63
N ASP A 5 -1.60 -9.06 4.32
CA ASP A 5 -1.07 -10.31 3.78
C ASP A 5 -2.17 -11.38 3.77
N ARG A 6 -2.47 -11.92 2.58
CA ARG A 6 -3.57 -12.89 2.41
C ARG A 6 -3.34 -14.22 3.13
N ALA A 7 -2.09 -14.64 3.32
CA ALA A 7 -1.79 -15.95 3.88
C ALA A 7 -1.81 -15.93 5.42
N SER A 8 -1.19 -14.92 6.02
CA SER A 8 -1.03 -14.81 7.47
C SER A 8 -2.07 -13.93 8.17
N HIS A 9 -2.85 -13.15 7.40
CA HIS A 9 -3.69 -12.07 7.93
C HIS A 9 -2.91 -11.01 8.72
N TYR A 10 -1.60 -10.89 8.50
CA TYR A 10 -0.82 -9.78 9.03
C TYR A 10 -1.25 -8.48 8.36
N GLU A 11 -1.46 -7.44 9.17
CA GLU A 11 -1.93 -6.14 8.71
C GLU A 11 -0.92 -5.03 8.98
N ILE A 12 -0.67 -4.21 7.98
CA ILE A 12 0.03 -2.93 8.11
C ILE A 12 -1.01 -1.83 7.92
N ILE A 13 -1.25 -1.04 8.97
CA ILE A 13 -2.22 0.06 8.94
C ILE A 13 -1.45 1.38 9.01
N VAL A 14 -1.55 2.17 7.94
CA VAL A 14 -0.89 3.48 7.82
C VAL A 14 -1.92 4.59 7.80
N LYS A 15 -1.75 5.56 8.70
CA LYS A 15 -2.55 6.79 8.69
C LYS A 15 -1.99 7.73 7.62
N ILE A 16 -2.79 7.99 6.58
CA ILE A 16 -2.47 8.92 5.50
C ILE A 16 -3.28 10.21 5.64
N PRO A 17 -2.76 11.37 5.18
CA PRO A 17 -3.44 12.66 5.36
C PRO A 17 -4.71 12.81 4.53
N ASN A 18 -4.81 12.13 3.39
CA ASN A 18 -5.97 12.12 2.51
C ASN A 18 -5.91 10.86 1.60
N TYR A 19 -6.97 10.63 0.81
CA TYR A 19 -7.12 9.44 -0.04
C TYR A 19 -6.67 9.65 -1.50
N HIS A 20 -6.03 10.77 -1.84
CA HIS A 20 -5.63 11.03 -3.23
C HIS A 20 -4.57 10.04 -3.69
N SER A 21 -4.54 9.78 -5.00
CA SER A 21 -3.72 8.73 -5.58
C SER A 21 -2.22 8.94 -5.41
N ASP A 22 -1.76 10.18 -5.42
CA ASP A 22 -0.37 10.54 -5.13
C ASP A 22 0.00 10.26 -3.66
N THR A 23 -0.94 10.50 -2.74
CA THR A 23 -0.78 10.25 -1.32
C THR A 23 -0.71 8.75 -1.04
N CYS A 24 -1.59 7.95 -1.66
CA CYS A 24 -1.56 6.48 -1.55
C CYS A 24 -0.28 5.89 -2.16
N GLN A 25 0.16 6.37 -3.33
CA GLN A 25 1.39 5.93 -3.97
C GLN A 25 2.62 6.17 -3.09
N ARG A 26 2.78 7.40 -2.58
CA ARG A 26 3.90 7.73 -1.68
C ARG A 26 3.87 6.92 -0.40
N ALA A 27 2.71 6.83 0.26
CA ALA A 27 2.57 6.06 1.49
C ALA A 27 2.90 4.57 1.28
N LEU A 28 2.59 4.00 0.11
CA LEU A 28 2.93 2.62 -0.20
C LEU A 28 4.44 2.47 -0.40
N GLN A 29 5.05 3.37 -1.15
CA GLN A 29 6.49 3.35 -1.37
C GLN A 29 7.26 3.49 -0.05
N ASP A 30 6.83 4.38 0.84
CA ASP A 30 7.42 4.56 2.17
C ASP A 30 7.34 3.26 2.99
N VAL A 31 6.22 2.53 2.95
CA VAL A 31 6.07 1.22 3.62
C VAL A 31 7.01 0.17 3.03
N ILE A 32 7.12 0.11 1.70
CA ILE A 32 7.99 -0.85 1.01
C ILE A 32 9.46 -0.57 1.33
N ASP A 33 9.86 0.70 1.36
CA ASP A 33 11.22 1.11 1.64
C ASP A 33 11.60 0.87 3.12
N ASP A 34 10.67 1.07 4.05
CA ASP A 34 10.88 0.83 5.49
C ASP A 34 11.04 -0.66 5.84
N TYR A 35 10.12 -1.51 5.36
CA TYR A 35 10.16 -2.95 5.63
C TYR A 35 11.18 -3.68 4.74
N GLY A 36 11.45 -3.13 3.56
CA GLY A 36 12.33 -3.71 2.54
C GLY A 36 11.55 -4.40 1.41
N PRO A 37 11.93 -4.16 0.14
CA PRO A 37 11.18 -4.63 -1.03
C PRO A 37 11.13 -6.16 -1.16
N SER A 38 12.07 -6.89 -0.54
CA SER A 38 12.06 -8.37 -0.54
C SER A 38 10.85 -8.98 0.15
N HIS A 39 10.15 -8.21 1.01
CA HIS A 39 8.94 -8.65 1.70
C HIS A 39 7.66 -8.49 0.85
N PHE A 40 7.69 -7.71 -0.23
CA PHE A 40 6.52 -7.41 -1.07
C PHE A 40 6.69 -7.99 -2.47
N LYS A 41 6.38 -9.28 -2.63
CA LYS A 41 6.48 -9.95 -3.95
C LYS A 41 5.42 -9.47 -4.95
N THR A 42 4.22 -9.21 -4.46
CA THR A 42 3.10 -8.74 -5.26
C THR A 42 2.19 -7.93 -4.36
N VAL A 43 1.81 -6.74 -4.81
CA VAL A 43 0.80 -5.90 -4.16
C VAL A 43 -0.35 -5.76 -5.13
N THR A 44 -1.57 -6.02 -4.66
CA THR A 44 -2.80 -5.87 -5.45
C THR A 44 -3.68 -4.83 -4.80
N PHE A 45 -4.30 -3.98 -5.61
CA PHE A 45 -5.23 -2.96 -5.16
C PHE A 45 -6.64 -3.29 -5.68
N ASP A 46 -7.65 -2.71 -5.05
CA ASP A 46 -8.95 -2.62 -5.71
C ASP A 46 -8.90 -1.59 -6.85
N ASN A 47 -9.97 -1.51 -7.66
CA ASN A 47 -10.06 -0.56 -8.77
C ASN A 47 -10.46 0.85 -8.31
N GLY A 48 -10.12 1.23 -7.08
CA GLY A 48 -10.39 2.54 -6.52
C GLY A 48 -9.59 3.66 -7.21
N SER A 49 -10.21 4.85 -7.32
CA SER A 49 -9.57 6.04 -7.89
C SER A 49 -8.31 6.48 -7.12
N GLU A 50 -8.26 6.16 -5.83
CA GLU A 50 -7.13 6.35 -4.93
C GLU A 50 -5.90 5.52 -5.31
N PHE A 51 -6.02 4.55 -6.22
CA PHE A 51 -4.91 3.73 -6.71
C PHE A 51 -4.62 3.95 -8.20
N ALA A 52 -5.20 4.97 -8.84
CA ALA A 52 -5.03 5.23 -10.27
C ALA A 52 -3.59 5.53 -10.71
N GLN A 53 -2.69 5.87 -9.77
CA GLN A 53 -1.25 6.09 -10.05
C GLN A 53 -0.39 4.85 -9.75
N LEU A 54 -1.01 3.76 -9.29
CA LEU A 54 -0.39 2.49 -8.94
C LEU A 54 -0.77 1.35 -9.91
N SER A 55 -1.54 1.68 -10.96
CA SER A 55 -2.04 0.77 -12.00
C SER A 55 -1.18 0.75 -13.25
#